data_AF-A0A3D5PUV4-F1
#
_entry.id   AF-A0A3D5PUV4-F1
#
_cell.length_a   1.000
_cell.length_b   1.000
_cell.length_c   1.000
_cell.angle_alpha   90.00
_cell.angle_beta   90.00
_cell.angle_gamma   90.00
#
_symmetry.space_group_name_H-M   'P 1'
#
loop_
_entity.id
_entity.type
_entity.pdbx_description
1 polymer ?
#
loop_
_entity_poly.entity_id
_entity_poly.type
_entity_poly.pdbx_seq_one_letter_code
_entity_poly.pdbx_strand_id
1 'polypeptide(L)'
;MYDPMTFVLVPEGEKKPSTLARHWRIHTGISQGDTSLNTEMNLALALKGRSDVDDVDFATVWNKKHTLAERTGSSIDNFIAWVKKSTEAEDQKK
;
A
#
# COMPACT_ATOMS: atom_id res chain seq x y z
N MET A 1 16.68 3.69 10.93
CA MET A 1 15.91 2.53 10.41
C MET A 1 14.63 3.08 9.81
N TYR A 2 14.66 3.45 8.52
CA TYR A 2 13.57 4.19 7.84
C TYR A 2 13.01 3.45 6.61
N ASP A 3 13.51 2.24 6.32
CA ASP A 3 13.04 1.43 5.21
C ASP A 3 11.85 0.56 5.64
N PRO A 4 10.65 0.72 5.04
CA PRO A 4 9.48 -0.10 5.33
C PRO A 4 9.76 -1.61 5.18
N MET A 5 10.64 -2.00 4.26
CA MET A 5 10.94 -3.41 4.00
C MET A 5 11.54 -4.11 5.22
N THR A 6 12.20 -3.37 6.12
CA THR A 6 12.72 -3.90 7.40
C THR A 6 11.60 -4.42 8.31
N PHE A 7 10.38 -3.88 8.19
CA PHE A 7 9.24 -4.28 9.00
C PHE A 7 8.34 -5.30 8.30
N VAL A 8 8.39 -5.35 6.95
CA VAL A 8 7.56 -6.25 6.14
C VAL A 8 8.23 -7.62 5.94
N LEU A 9 9.52 -7.64 5.62
CA LEU A 9 10.28 -8.87 5.36
C LEU A 9 10.82 -9.49 6.66
N VAL A 10 9.92 -9.91 7.53
CA VAL A 10 10.28 -10.64 8.76
C VAL A 10 10.23 -12.14 8.49
N PRO A 11 11.34 -12.88 8.66
CA PRO A 11 11.36 -14.33 8.51
C PRO A 11 10.35 -15.02 9.43
N GLU A 12 9.88 -16.19 8.99
CA GLU A 12 8.96 -17.00 9.80
C GLU A 12 9.63 -17.40 11.12
N GLY A 13 8.92 -17.25 12.24
CA GLY A 13 9.43 -17.52 13.58
C GLY A 13 10.23 -16.38 14.22
N GLU A 14 10.58 -15.33 13.48
CA GLU A 14 11.24 -14.16 14.05
C GLU A 14 10.26 -13.18 14.69
N LYS A 15 10.74 -12.47 15.73
CA LYS A 15 9.94 -11.45 16.42
C LYS A 15 9.69 -10.27 15.48
N LYS A 16 8.42 -9.99 15.21
CA LYS A 16 8.01 -8.83 14.41
C LYS A 16 8.48 -7.52 15.09
N PRO A 17 9.15 -6.61 14.37
CA PRO A 17 9.64 -5.35 14.94
C PRO A 17 8.52 -4.35 15.23
N SER A 18 7.34 -4.52 14.65
CA SER A 18 6.14 -3.70 14.89
C SER A 18 4.86 -4.46 14.53
N THR A 19 3.70 -3.87 14.84
CA THR A 19 2.41 -4.31 14.30
C THR A 19 2.19 -3.59 12.97
N LEU A 20 1.97 -4.35 11.89
CA LEU A 20 1.70 -3.77 10.57
C LEU A 20 0.25 -3.27 10.48
N ALA A 21 0.04 -2.24 9.66
CA ALA A 21 -1.30 -1.83 9.27
C ALA A 21 -1.97 -2.95 8.46
N ARG A 22 -3.30 -3.10 8.63
CA ARG A 22 -4.07 -4.15 7.96
C ARG A 22 -4.43 -3.81 6.52
N HIS A 23 -4.60 -2.53 6.23
CA HIS A 23 -5.07 -2.03 4.93
C HIS A 23 -4.02 -1.11 4.33
N TRP A 24 -3.60 -1.39 3.09
CA TRP A 24 -2.59 -0.60 2.38
C TRP A 24 -3.11 -0.11 1.04
N ARG A 25 -2.85 1.16 0.73
CA ARG A 25 -3.12 1.75 -0.58
C ARG A 25 -1.87 2.41 -1.15
N ILE A 26 -1.43 1.95 -2.32
CA ILE A 26 -0.22 2.39 -2.98
C ILE A 26 -0.54 2.66 -4.45
N HIS A 27 -0.64 3.94 -4.81
CA HIS A 27 -0.87 4.37 -6.20
C HIS A 27 0.34 5.17 -6.68
N THR A 28 0.88 4.79 -7.84
CA THR A 28 2.04 5.46 -8.44
C THR A 28 1.77 5.72 -9.92
N GLY A 29 2.34 6.80 -10.46
CA GLY A 29 2.25 7.07 -11.88
C GLY A 29 3.25 6.20 -12.65
N ILE A 30 2.81 5.51 -13.71
CA ILE A 30 3.72 4.59 -14.43
C ILE A 30 4.87 5.32 -15.15
N SER A 31 4.73 6.63 -15.37
CA SER A 31 5.73 7.50 -15.97
C SER A 31 6.46 8.35 -14.93
N GLN A 32 6.37 7.99 -13.64
CA GLN A 32 7.29 8.55 -12.64
C GLN A 32 8.73 8.14 -13.01
N GLY A 33 9.70 9.01 -12.76
CA GLY A 33 11.12 8.76 -13.02
C GLY A 33 12.00 9.00 -11.81
N ASP A 34 11.39 9.14 -10.64
CA ASP A 34 12.08 9.53 -9.39
C ASP A 34 12.67 8.31 -8.68
N THR A 35 12.07 7.14 -8.89
CA THR A 35 12.59 5.86 -8.42
C THR A 35 12.22 4.75 -9.39
N SER A 36 12.92 3.63 -9.35
CA SER A 36 12.56 2.49 -10.19
C SER A 36 11.20 1.91 -9.75
N LEU A 37 10.37 1.55 -10.73
CA LEU A 37 9.01 0.98 -10.54
C LEU A 37 9.00 -0.27 -9.64
N ASN A 38 10.14 -0.98 -9.58
CA ASN A 38 10.29 -2.14 -8.70
C ASN A 38 10.19 -1.77 -7.21
N THR A 39 10.43 -0.52 -6.83
CA THR A 39 10.36 -0.06 -5.44
C THR A 39 8.96 -0.26 -4.89
N GLU A 40 7.96 0.35 -5.52
CA GLU A 40 6.56 0.25 -5.09
C GLU A 40 5.98 -1.15 -5.36
N MET A 41 6.37 -1.79 -6.47
CA MET A 41 5.92 -3.15 -6.79
C MET A 41 6.41 -4.19 -5.78
N ASN A 42 7.68 -4.15 -5.38
CA ASN A 42 8.24 -5.08 -4.41
C ASN A 42 7.60 -4.89 -3.02
N LEU A 43 7.37 -3.65 -2.60
CA LEU A 43 6.67 -3.37 -1.35
C LEU A 43 5.24 -3.92 -1.38
N ALA A 44 4.49 -3.65 -2.46
CA ALA A 44 3.12 -4.15 -2.60
C ALA A 44 3.07 -5.69 -2.61
N LEU A 45 4.03 -6.34 -3.29
CA LEU A 45 4.12 -7.80 -3.33
C LEU A 45 4.46 -8.39 -1.96
N ALA A 46 5.43 -7.80 -1.26
CA ALA A 46 5.82 -8.24 0.08
C ALA A 46 4.65 -8.10 1.08
N LEU A 47 3.90 -7.00 1.02
CA LEU A 47 2.70 -6.79 1.84
C LEU A 47 1.61 -7.83 1.53
N LYS A 48 1.38 -8.18 0.26
CA LYS A 48 0.42 -9.23 -0.12
C LYS A 48 0.79 -10.62 0.40
N GLY A 49 2.07 -10.87 0.64
CA GLY A 49 2.55 -12.12 1.23
C GLY A 49 2.35 -12.23 2.75
N ARG A 50 1.89 -11.16 3.41
CA ARG A 50 1.72 -11.11 4.86
C ARG A 50 0.33 -11.61 5.27
N SER A 51 0.28 -12.55 6.22
CA SER A 51 -0.97 -13.05 6.78
C SER A 51 -1.67 -12.08 7.73
N ASP A 52 -0.95 -11.07 8.23
CA ASP A 52 -1.48 -10.00 9.10
C ASP A 52 -1.82 -8.71 8.35
N VAL A 53 -1.84 -8.76 7.00
CA VAL A 53 -2.33 -7.70 6.12
C VAL A 53 -3.60 -8.23 5.45
N ASP A 54 -4.70 -7.50 5.59
CA ASP A 54 -6.01 -7.89 5.05
C ASP A 54 -6.11 -7.59 3.54
N ASP A 55 -5.67 -6.40 3.11
CA ASP A 55 -5.67 -6.03 1.69
C ASP A 55 -4.60 -4.99 1.31
N VAL A 56 -4.25 -5.03 0.03
CA VAL A 56 -3.29 -4.12 -0.62
C VAL A 56 -3.89 -3.64 -1.95
N ASP A 57 -4.40 -2.42 -1.97
CA ASP A 57 -4.82 -1.70 -3.17
C ASP A 57 -3.59 -1.08 -3.85
N PHE A 58 -3.09 -1.75 -4.89
CA PHE A 58 -1.93 -1.31 -5.67
C PHE A 58 -2.31 -1.00 -7.11
N ALA A 59 -1.96 0.20 -7.58
CA ALA A 59 -2.17 0.61 -8.96
C ALA A 59 -0.99 1.40 -9.53
N THR A 60 -0.59 1.05 -10.75
CA THR A 60 0.22 1.90 -11.62
C THR A 60 -0.71 2.63 -12.59
N VAL A 61 -0.66 3.96 -12.58
CA VAL A 61 -1.61 4.78 -13.34
C VAL A 61 -0.95 5.29 -14.62
N TRP A 62 -1.56 4.97 -15.76
CA TRP A 62 -1.07 5.36 -17.08
C TRP A 62 -0.97 6.89 -17.22
N ASN A 63 0.08 7.35 -17.91
CA ASN A 63 0.30 8.76 -18.23
C ASN A 63 0.33 9.70 -17.00
N LYS A 64 0.74 9.18 -15.85
CA LYS A 64 1.00 9.97 -14.63
C LYS A 64 2.48 9.91 -14.29
N LYS A 65 3.06 11.05 -13.93
CA LYS A 65 4.44 11.20 -13.43
C LYS A 65 4.44 11.08 -11.89
N HIS A 66 5.40 11.72 -11.21
CA HIS A 66 5.39 11.88 -9.76
C HIS A 66 4.21 12.76 -9.31
N THR A 67 3.13 12.13 -8.84
CA THR A 67 1.92 12.82 -8.36
C THR A 67 1.03 11.87 -7.56
N LEU A 68 -0.03 12.39 -6.93
CA LEU A 68 -1.10 11.59 -6.33
C LEU A 68 -1.94 10.95 -7.44
N ALA A 69 -1.48 9.78 -7.90
CA ALA A 69 -1.96 9.18 -9.13
C ALA A 69 -3.33 8.51 -8.94
N GLU A 70 -4.30 8.91 -9.77
CA GLU A 70 -5.64 8.31 -9.81
C GLU A 70 -6.05 8.02 -11.24
N ARG A 71 -6.77 6.90 -11.43
CA ARG A 71 -7.33 6.54 -12.75
C ARG A 71 -8.46 7.50 -13.15
N THR A 72 -9.28 7.90 -12.18
CA THR A 72 -10.46 8.75 -12.36
C THR A 72 -10.73 9.53 -11.08
N GLY A 73 -11.32 10.72 -11.20
CA GLY A 73 -11.72 11.53 -10.05
C GLY A 73 -10.54 12.21 -9.33
N SER A 74 -10.82 12.70 -8.12
CA SER A 74 -9.88 13.40 -7.26
C SER A 74 -9.15 12.41 -6.34
N SER A 75 -7.85 12.61 -6.13
CA SER A 75 -7.06 11.82 -5.17
C SER A 75 -7.56 11.95 -3.75
N ILE A 76 -8.09 13.12 -3.37
CA ILE A 76 -8.62 13.37 -2.03
C ILE A 76 -9.93 12.58 -1.83
N ASP A 77 -10.86 12.67 -2.78
CA ASP A 77 -12.15 11.99 -2.67
C ASP A 77 -11.99 10.47 -2.69
N ASN A 78 -11.13 9.96 -3.58
CA ASN A 78 -10.82 8.54 -3.66
C ASN A 78 -10.16 8.03 -2.38
N PHE A 79 -9.23 8.81 -1.79
CA PHE A 79 -8.60 8.46 -0.53
C PHE A 79 -9.62 8.42 0.62
N ILE A 80 -10.47 9.44 0.76
CA ILE A 80 -11.52 9.48 1.80
C ILE A 80 -12.48 8.29 1.65
N ALA A 81 -12.89 7.97 0.41
CA ALA A 81 -13.74 6.82 0.14
C ALA A 81 -13.07 5.49 0.53
N TRP A 82 -11.78 5.33 0.24
CA TRP A 82 -11.01 4.16 0.65
C TRP A 82 -10.91 4.05 2.17
N VAL A 83 -10.60 5.15 2.88
CA VAL A 83 -10.53 5.15 4.36
C VAL A 83 -11.85 4.70 4.97
N LYS A 84 -12.99 5.27 4.52
CA LYS A 84 -14.32 4.88 5.03
C LYS A 84 -14.59 3.38 4.86
N LYS A 85 -14.31 2.85 3.66
CA LYS A 85 -14.47 1.43 3.36
C LYS A 85 -13.59 0.56 4.26
N SER A 86 -12.33 0.94 4.47
CA SER A 86 -11.41 0.19 5.32
C SER A 86 -11.87 0.19 6.79
N THR A 87 -12.35 1.32 7.31
CA THR A 87 -12.85 1.38 8.70
C THR A 87 -14.16 0.59 8.90
N GLU A 88 -15.07 0.62 7.92
CA GLU A 88 -16.29 -0.19 7.97
C GLU A 88 -15.98 -1.69 7.97
N ALA A 89 -14.97 -2.13 7.22
CA ALA A 89 -14.50 -3.51 7.20
C ALA A 89 -13.92 -3.96 8.55
N GLU A 90 -13.30 -3.05 9.32
CA GLU A 90 -12.82 -3.36 10.67
C GLU A 90 -13.95 -3.49 11.68
N ASP A 91 -14.98 -2.64 11.59
CA ASP A 91 -16.13 -2.69 12.51
C ASP A 91 -16.99 -3.94 12.33
N GLN A 92 -17.07 -4.50 11.11
CA GLN A 92 -17.76 -5.77 10.84
C GLN A 92 -17.02 -7.00 11.41
N LYS A 93 -15.75 -6.88 11.78
CA LYS A 93 -14.94 -7.97 12.34
C LYS A 93 -14.95 -8.01 13.88
N LYS A 94 -15.56 -7.02 14.54
CA LYS A 94 -15.75 -6.96 15.99
C LYS A 94 -17.05 -7.65 16.40
#